data_AF-A0A8S3YKS9-F1
#
_entry.id   AF-A0A8S3YKS9-F1
#
_cell.length_a   1.000
_cell.length_b   1.000
_cell.length_c   1.000
_cell.angle_alpha   90.00
_cell.angle_beta   90.00
_cell.angle_gamma   90.00
#
_symmetry.space_group_name_H-M   'P 1'
#
loop_
_entity.id
_entity.type
_entity.pdbx_description
1 polymer ?
#
loop_
_entity_poly.entity_id
_entity_poly.type
_entity_poly.pdbx_seq_one_letter_code
_entity_poly.pdbx_strand_id
1 'polypeptide(L)'
;RPLVIRLCHSSPLLIQHPDMRVKLLPALEDNYMYLIIDEESHKCAVVDPVDPEKVQQALKEEGVELTTVLTTHHHWDHAGGNVKLIEAVGKTEVVGGDTRIGALTRQVTHGDELK
;
A
#
# COMPACT_ATOMS: atom_id res chain seq x y z
N ARG A 1 -14.52 25.43 -10.06
CA ARG A 1 -13.90 24.32 -10.84
C ARG A 1 -14.70 23.08 -10.50
N PRO A 2 -15.35 22.39 -11.45
CA PRO A 2 -16.12 21.20 -11.12
C PRO A 2 -15.16 20.08 -10.69
N LEU A 3 -15.53 19.39 -9.63
CA LEU A 3 -14.88 18.18 -9.14
C LEU A 3 -15.05 17.11 -10.24
N VAL A 4 -13.97 16.71 -10.88
CA VAL A 4 -13.97 15.52 -11.74
C VAL A 4 -14.10 14.34 -10.78
N ILE A 5 -15.31 13.80 -10.64
CA ILE A 5 -15.52 12.50 -10.00
C ILE A 5 -14.89 11.48 -10.94
N ARG A 6 -13.66 11.08 -10.64
CA ARG A 6 -13.03 9.94 -11.31
C ARG A 6 -13.85 8.72 -10.88
N LEU A 7 -14.70 8.23 -11.78
CA LEU A 7 -15.47 7.01 -11.59
C LEU A 7 -14.46 5.87 -11.42
N CYS A 8 -14.21 5.46 -10.18
CA CYS A 8 -13.51 4.22 -9.88
C CYS A 8 -14.56 3.11 -9.95
N HIS A 9 -14.32 2.08 -10.76
CA HIS A 9 -15.14 0.87 -10.81
C HIS A 9 -14.81 -0.10 -9.64
N SER A 10 -13.77 0.20 -8.85
CA SER A 10 -13.42 -0.46 -7.60
C SER A 10 -14.07 0.20 -6.37
N SER A 11 -14.50 -0.60 -5.39
CA SER A 11 -15.20 -0.16 -4.17
C SER A 11 -14.42 -0.52 -2.90
N PRO A 12 -14.38 0.34 -1.87
CA PRO A 12 -13.68 0.01 -0.65
C PRO A 12 -14.35 -1.17 0.07
N LEU A 13 -13.55 -2.02 0.72
CA LEU A 13 -14.03 -3.16 1.51
C LEU A 13 -13.09 -3.36 2.70
N LEU A 14 -13.65 -3.69 3.86
CA LEU A 14 -12.91 -4.09 5.05
C LEU A 14 -13.16 -5.56 5.34
N ILE A 15 -12.10 -6.34 5.44
CA ILE A 15 -12.14 -7.75 5.85
C ILE A 15 -11.49 -7.84 7.24
N GLN A 16 -12.18 -8.47 8.19
CA GLN A 16 -11.70 -8.63 9.56
C GLN A 16 -11.37 -10.11 9.82
N HIS A 17 -10.16 -10.35 10.32
CA HIS A 17 -9.72 -11.56 10.99
C HIS A 17 -9.48 -11.24 12.48
N PRO A 18 -9.38 -12.26 13.36
CA PRO A 18 -9.18 -12.03 14.80
C PRO A 18 -7.97 -11.14 15.13
N ASP A 19 -6.87 -11.32 14.40
CA ASP A 19 -5.58 -10.66 14.70
C ASP A 19 -5.15 -9.70 13.57
N MET A 20 -5.95 -9.58 12.50
CA MET A 20 -5.56 -8.83 11.29
C MET A 20 -6.78 -8.21 10.61
N ARG A 21 -6.62 -7.00 10.07
CA ARG A 21 -7.61 -6.39 9.17
C ARG A 21 -7.01 -6.11 7.80
N VAL A 22 -7.81 -6.27 6.75
CA VAL A 22 -7.42 -5.91 5.37
C VAL A 22 -8.43 -4.91 4.82
N LYS A 23 -7.97 -3.69 4.55
CA LYS A 23 -8.76 -2.62 3.94
C LYS A 23 -8.38 -2.47 2.47
N LEU A 24 -9.33 -2.74 1.59
CA LEU A 24 -9.20 -2.52 0.14
C LEU A 24 -9.37 -1.03 -0.14
N LEU A 25 -8.38 -0.44 -0.79
CA LEU A 25 -8.34 0.95 -1.20
C LEU A 25 -8.45 1.02 -2.73
N PRO A 26 -9.58 1.48 -3.29
CA PRO A 26 -9.72 1.70 -4.73
C PRO A 26 -8.66 2.67 -5.26
N ALA A 27 -8.01 2.30 -6.36
CA ALA A 27 -7.05 3.13 -7.06
C ALA A 27 -7.31 3.14 -8.57
N LEU A 28 -6.89 4.22 -9.23
CA LEU A 28 -7.06 4.42 -10.67
C LEU A 28 -8.51 4.18 -11.12
N GLU A 29 -8.73 3.32 -12.12
CA GLU A 29 -10.06 2.98 -12.63
C GLU A 29 -10.57 1.66 -12.02
N ASP A 30 -9.71 0.66 -11.89
CA ASP A 30 -10.06 -0.71 -11.48
C ASP A 30 -9.00 -1.40 -10.59
N ASN A 31 -7.91 -0.72 -10.24
CA ASN A 31 -6.90 -1.25 -9.33
C ASN A 31 -7.38 -1.23 -7.87
N TYR A 32 -6.76 -2.11 -7.07
CA TYR A 32 -6.83 -2.08 -5.61
C TYR A 32 -5.43 -1.97 -5.02
N MET A 33 -5.32 -1.14 -3.99
CA MET A 33 -4.24 -1.21 -3.01
C MET A 33 -4.79 -1.88 -1.76
N TYR A 34 -3.96 -2.58 -1.01
CA TYR A 34 -4.40 -3.30 0.18
C TYR A 34 -3.64 -2.80 1.40
N LEU A 35 -4.36 -2.29 2.39
CA LEU A 35 -3.79 -1.97 3.69
C LEU A 35 -4.02 -3.15 4.63
N ILE A 36 -2.94 -3.81 5.01
CA ILE A 36 -2.93 -4.96 5.92
C ILE A 36 -2.50 -4.45 7.28
N ILE A 37 -3.40 -4.54 8.26
CA ILE A 37 -3.22 -4.02 9.61
C ILE A 37 -3.08 -5.20 10.56
N ASP A 38 -2.03 -5.18 11.36
CA ASP A 38 -1.89 -6.03 12.53
C ASP A 38 -2.60 -5.37 13.72
N GLU A 39 -3.57 -6.08 14.30
CA GLU A 39 -4.38 -5.54 15.39
C GLU A 39 -3.61 -5.46 16.71
N GLU A 40 -2.57 -6.29 16.89
CA GLU A 40 -1.81 -6.32 18.15
C GLU A 40 -0.82 -5.15 18.23
N SER A 41 -0.02 -4.95 17.17
CA SER A 41 1.04 -3.93 17.19
C SER A 41 0.63 -2.56 16.67
N HIS A 42 -0.58 -2.43 16.09
CA HIS A 42 -1.03 -1.24 15.36
C HIS A 42 -0.09 -0.82 14.21
N LYS A 43 0.66 -1.78 13.67
CA LYS A 43 1.48 -1.60 12.48
C LYS A 43 0.72 -2.10 11.26
N CYS A 44 1.14 -1.62 10.10
CA CYS A 44 0.57 -2.07 8.84
C CYS A 44 1.62 -2.21 7.74
N ALA A 45 1.22 -2.99 6.75
CA ALA A 45 1.84 -3.06 5.44
C ALA A 45 0.85 -2.59 4.38
N VAL A 46 1.34 -1.96 3.31
CA VAL A 46 0.52 -1.61 2.14
C VAL A 46 1.02 -2.34 0.90
N VAL A 47 0.08 -2.89 0.12
CA VAL A 47 0.36 -3.56 -1.14
C VAL A 47 0.07 -2.62 -2.31
N ASP A 48 1.04 -2.49 -3.22
CA ASP A 48 0.97 -1.74 -4.49
C ASP A 48 0.41 -0.30 -4.37
N PRO A 49 1.06 0.59 -3.59
CA PRO A 49 0.51 1.90 -3.25
C PRO A 49 0.68 2.94 -4.37
N VAL A 50 -0.04 2.79 -5.47
CA VAL A 50 0.00 3.73 -6.62
C VAL A 50 -0.55 5.13 -6.30
N ASP A 51 -1.42 5.26 -5.29
CA ASP A 51 -2.03 6.52 -4.85
C ASP A 51 -1.64 6.84 -3.39
N PRO A 52 -0.50 7.52 -3.17
CA PRO A 52 0.05 7.77 -1.83
C PRO A 52 -0.85 8.62 -0.93
N GLU A 53 -1.68 9.50 -1.51
CA GLU A 53 -2.57 10.38 -0.74
C GLU A 53 -3.69 9.56 -0.08
N LYS A 54 -4.29 8.63 -0.82
CA LYS A 54 -5.28 7.69 -0.28
C LYS A 54 -4.70 6.78 0.80
N VAL A 55 -3.46 6.32 0.61
CA VAL A 55 -2.77 5.51 1.64
C VAL A 55 -2.57 6.33 2.91
N GLN A 56 -2.02 7.55 2.80
CA GLN A 56 -1.84 8.44 3.96
C GLN A 56 -3.14 8.74 4.69
N GLN A 57 -4.22 8.96 3.95
CA GLN A 57 -5.55 9.15 4.55
C GLN A 57 -5.98 7.90 5.32
N ALA A 58 -5.85 6.71 4.73
CA ALA A 58 -6.22 5.47 5.38
C ALA A 58 -5.38 5.21 6.64
N LEU A 59 -4.06 5.47 6.62
CA LEU A 59 -3.19 5.36 7.80
C LEU A 59 -3.68 6.25 8.95
N LYS A 60 -4.06 7.49 8.63
CA LYS A 60 -4.57 8.45 9.62
C LYS A 60 -5.95 8.05 10.18
N GLU A 61 -6.84 7.57 9.32
CA GLU A 61 -8.18 7.10 9.72
C GLU A 61 -8.11 5.91 10.66
N GLU A 62 -7.22 4.96 10.39
CA GLU A 62 -7.06 3.73 11.18
C GLU A 62 -6.14 3.93 12.39
N GLY A 63 -5.36 5.00 12.44
CA GLY A 63 -4.43 5.29 13.53
C GLY A 63 -3.26 4.30 13.61
N VAL A 64 -2.74 3.87 12.46
CA VAL A 64 -1.72 2.82 12.34
C VAL A 64 -0.40 3.34 11.77
N GLU A 65 0.70 2.67 12.11
CA GLU A 65 2.05 3.00 11.61
C GLU A 65 2.39 2.17 10.36
N LEU A 66 2.79 2.84 9.27
CA LEU A 66 3.24 2.14 8.06
C LEU A 66 4.69 1.70 8.18
N THR A 67 4.90 0.39 8.20
CA THR A 67 6.24 -0.21 8.35
C THR A 67 6.78 -0.82 7.07
N THR A 68 5.89 -1.32 6.21
CA THR A 68 6.27 -2.07 5.01
C THR A 68 5.42 -1.70 3.80
N VAL A 69 6.06 -1.50 2.65
CA VAL A 69 5.43 -1.45 1.33
C VAL A 69 5.78 -2.74 0.60
N LEU A 70 4.76 -3.48 0.18
CA LEU A 70 4.88 -4.69 -0.63
C LEU A 70 4.54 -4.35 -2.07
N THR A 71 5.51 -4.45 -2.98
CA THR A 71 5.30 -4.19 -4.40
C THR A 71 5.38 -5.48 -5.20
N THR A 72 4.27 -5.83 -5.85
CA THR A 72 4.13 -7.10 -6.58
C THR A 72 5.00 -7.13 -7.84
N HIS A 73 5.01 -6.04 -8.61
CA HIS A 73 5.82 -5.88 -9.81
C HIS A 73 6.03 -4.40 -10.18
N HIS A 74 6.94 -4.12 -11.12
CA HIS A 74 7.44 -2.78 -11.40
C HIS A 74 6.53 -1.90 -12.28
N HIS A 75 5.36 -2.38 -12.73
CA HIS A 75 4.48 -1.54 -13.54
C HIS A 75 4.00 -0.32 -12.75
N TRP A 76 3.86 0.80 -13.45
CA TRP A 76 3.60 2.10 -12.84
C TRP A 76 2.31 2.14 -12.02
N ASP A 77 1.28 1.42 -12.47
CA ASP A 77 -0.01 1.32 -11.79
C ASP A 77 0.04 0.54 -10.45
N HIS A 78 1.20 -0.01 -10.10
CA HIS A 78 1.48 -0.69 -8.83
C HIS A 78 2.62 -0.01 -8.05
N ALA A 79 3.77 0.23 -8.70
CA ALA A 79 4.97 0.78 -8.08
C ALA A 79 5.08 2.31 -8.14
N GLY A 80 4.21 2.97 -8.92
CA GLY A 80 4.35 4.39 -9.29
C GLY A 80 4.22 5.37 -8.11
N GLY A 81 3.63 4.95 -6.99
CA GLY A 81 3.48 5.78 -5.80
C GLY A 81 4.54 5.56 -4.73
N ASN A 82 5.39 4.52 -4.83
CA ASN A 82 6.33 4.13 -3.78
C ASN A 82 7.20 5.30 -3.30
N VAL A 83 7.90 5.98 -4.20
CA VAL A 83 8.84 7.07 -3.86
C VAL A 83 8.13 8.18 -3.08
N LYS A 84 7.00 8.65 -3.60
CA LYS A 84 6.21 9.73 -2.98
C LYS A 84 5.62 9.32 -1.63
N LEU A 85 5.22 8.05 -1.48
CA LEU A 85 4.71 7.56 -0.20
C LEU A 85 5.80 7.58 0.87
N ILE A 86 6.99 7.06 0.54
CA ILE A 86 8.14 7.03 1.47
C ILE A 86 8.57 8.45 1.87
N GLU A 87 8.59 9.40 0.93
CA GLU A 87 8.87 10.81 1.24
C GLU A 87 7.86 11.41 2.24
N ALA A 88 6.60 10.98 2.19
CA ALA A 88 5.53 11.49 3.04
C ALA A 88 5.47 10.82 4.42
N VAL A 89 5.70 9.51 4.50
CA VAL A 89 5.58 8.75 5.76
C VAL A 89 6.90 8.56 6.50
N GLY A 90 8.03 8.74 5.83
CA GLY A 90 9.37 8.54 6.39
C GLY A 90 9.94 7.15 6.13
N LYS A 91 10.78 6.67 7.04
CA LYS A 91 11.58 5.45 6.84
C LYS A 91 10.70 4.19 6.96
N THR A 92 10.34 3.63 5.81
CA THR A 92 9.53 2.41 5.66
C THR A 92 10.29 1.45 4.73
N GLU A 93 10.19 0.14 4.97
CA GLU A 93 10.80 -0.86 4.08
C GLU A 93 9.98 -1.00 2.79
N VAL A 94 10.62 -0.95 1.62
CA VAL A 94 10.00 -1.26 0.33
C VAL A 94 10.53 -2.60 -0.15
N VAL A 95 9.64 -3.58 -0.21
CA VAL A 95 9.93 -4.97 -0.56
C VAL A 95 9.40 -5.25 -1.96
N GLY A 96 10.21 -5.93 -2.78
CA GLY A 96 9.81 -6.33 -4.12
C GLY A 96 10.80 -7.25 -4.82
N GLY A 97 10.34 -7.94 -5.87
CA GLY A 97 11.15 -8.92 -6.59
C GLY A 97 11.99 -8.37 -7.75
N ASP A 98 11.85 -7.09 -8.08
CA ASP A 98 12.39 -6.48 -9.29
C ASP A 98 13.14 -5.19 -8.97
N THR A 99 14.37 -5.06 -9.47
CA THR A 99 15.22 -3.88 -9.23
C THR A 99 14.69 -2.60 -9.89
N ARG A 100 13.71 -2.71 -10.79
CA ARG A 100 13.01 -1.57 -11.40
C ARG A 100 11.98 -0.93 -10.48
N ILE A 101 11.67 -1.54 -9.33
CA ILE A 101 10.72 -1.00 -8.36
C ILE A 101 11.30 0.27 -7.72
N GLY A 102 10.54 1.36 -7.77
CA GLY A 102 10.92 2.63 -7.17
C GLY A 102 11.05 2.52 -5.65
N ALA A 103 12.08 3.17 -5.09
CA ALA A 103 12.40 3.18 -3.66
C ALA A 103 12.66 1.80 -3.02
N LEU A 104 12.93 0.75 -3.81
CA LEU A 104 13.22 -0.60 -3.30
C LEU A 104 14.35 -0.58 -2.25
N THR A 105 14.07 -1.10 -1.06
CA THR A 105 15.07 -1.26 0.02
C THR A 105 15.42 -2.71 0.29
N ARG A 106 14.51 -3.66 0.00
CA ARG A 106 14.73 -5.08 0.18
C ARG A 106 14.25 -5.85 -1.03
N GLN A 107 15.20 -6.37 -1.81
CA GLN A 107 14.86 -7.30 -2.89
C GLN A 107 14.57 -8.69 -2.31
N VAL A 108 13.51 -9.32 -2.79
CA VAL A 108 13.12 -10.68 -2.39
C VAL A 108 12.98 -11.60 -3.60
N THR A 109 13.03 -12.90 -3.34
CA THR A 109 12.91 -13.98 -4.32
C THR A 109 11.98 -15.08 -3.79
N HIS A 110 11.73 -16.10 -4.60
CA HIS A 110 10.90 -17.21 -4.20
C HIS A 110 11.48 -17.92 -2.95
N GLY A 111 10.64 -18.09 -1.94
CA GLY A 111 11.01 -18.75 -0.67
C GLY A 111 11.45 -17.78 0.44
N ASP A 112 11.57 -16.49 0.16
CA ASP A 112 11.85 -15.50 1.21
C ASP A 112 10.64 -15.25 2.09
N GLU A 113 10.88 -15.10 3.40
CA GLU A 113 9.87 -14.76 4.40
C GLU A 113 10.11 -13.34 4.96
N LEU A 114 9.00 -12.65 5.24
CA LEU A 114 8.97 -11.38 5.96
C LEU A 114 8.43 -11.64 7.37
N LYS A 115 9.06 -11.06 8.38
CA LYS A 115 8.72 -11.23 9.79
C LYS A 115 8.37 -9.90 10.41
#